data_AF-A0A9P7BYC9-F1
#
_entry.id   AF-A0A9P7BYC9-F1
#
_cell.length_a   1.000
_cell.length_b   1.000
_cell.length_c   1.000
_cell.angle_alpha   90.00
_cell.angle_beta   90.00
_cell.angle_gamma   90.00
#
_symmetry.space_group_name_H-M   'P 1'
#
loop_
_entity.id
_entity.type
_entity.pdbx_description
1 polymer ?
#
loop_
_entity_poly.entity_id
_entity_poly.type
_entity_poly.pdbx_seq_one_letter_code
_entity_poly.pdbx_strand_id
1 'polypeptide(L)'
;MRSIVTLYEENIKEEFELLKHYQKDQEKIEHLKNQVLNRLASTIVDWSHIKFEQPRNNERSVQIYASSRNEALRFLLNGYTVHNSLHKKIKKLDKWGKISVLEDDQTVVAGICDEANNNIDANDDCVL
;
A
#
# COMPACT_ATOMS: atom_id res chain seq x y z
N MET A 1 -39.85 11.44 -35.77
CA MET A 1 -39.98 10.30 -34.84
C MET A 1 -38.58 9.73 -34.66
N ARG A 2 -37.94 9.89 -33.50
CA ARG A 2 -36.60 9.30 -33.29
C ARG A 2 -36.71 7.78 -33.33
N SER A 3 -35.74 7.11 -33.95
CA SER A 3 -35.67 5.65 -33.93
C SER A 3 -35.37 5.18 -32.52
N ILE A 4 -35.97 4.06 -32.11
CA ILE A 4 -35.65 3.42 -30.82
C ILE A 4 -34.14 3.12 -30.75
N VAL A 5 -33.53 2.75 -31.89
CA VAL A 5 -32.08 2.52 -31.96
C VAL A 5 -31.29 3.77 -31.59
N THR A 6 -31.64 4.93 -32.17
CA THR A 6 -30.95 6.19 -31.87
C THR A 6 -31.09 6.62 -30.41
N LEU A 7 -32.21 6.29 -29.75
CA LEU A 7 -32.40 6.56 -28.32
C LEU A 7 -31.43 5.73 -27.47
N TYR A 8 -31.29 4.43 -27.76
CA TYR A 8 -30.34 3.59 -27.03
C TYR A 8 -28.88 3.99 -27.28
N GLU A 9 -28.53 4.39 -28.51
CA GLU A 9 -27.19 4.89 -28.82
C GLU A 9 -26.85 6.18 -28.06
N GLU A 10 -27.82 7.09 -27.88
CA GLU A 10 -27.67 8.28 -27.04
C GLU A 10 -27.45 7.89 -25.57
N ASN A 11 -28.30 7.01 -25.02
CA ASN A 11 -28.18 6.55 -23.63
C ASN A 11 -26.84 5.86 -23.34
N ILE A 12 -26.36 4.99 -24.25
CA ILE A 12 -25.06 4.32 -24.09
C ILE A 12 -23.93 5.34 -24.00
N LYS A 13 -23.96 6.39 -24.83
CA LYS A 13 -22.95 7.45 -24.80
C LYS A 13 -23.01 8.21 -23.48
N GLU A 14 -24.21 8.57 -23.02
CA GLU A 14 -24.41 9.29 -21.77
C GLU A 14 -23.93 8.47 -20.56
N GLU A 15 -24.29 7.18 -20.49
CA GLU A 15 -23.85 6.29 -19.42
C GLU A 15 -22.33 6.07 -19.45
N PHE A 16 -21.72 5.98 -20.63
CA PHE A 16 -20.27 5.85 -20.76
C PHE A 16 -19.52 7.12 -20.32
N GLU A 17 -20.04 8.31 -20.61
CA GLU A 17 -19.49 9.56 -20.06
C GLU A 17 -19.62 9.62 -18.54
N LEU A 18 -20.76 9.18 -18.00
CA LEU A 18 -20.97 9.12 -16.55
C LEU A 18 -20.00 8.14 -15.87
N LEU A 19 -19.76 6.97 -16.46
CA LEU A 19 -18.76 6.02 -15.98
C LEU A 19 -17.36 6.64 -15.95
N LYS A 20 -16.97 7.35 -17.01
CA LYS A 20 -15.68 8.07 -17.06
C LYS A 20 -15.57 9.14 -15.98
N HIS A 21 -16.67 9.84 -15.68
CA HIS A 21 -16.69 10.81 -14.59
C HIS A 21 -16.45 10.14 -13.23
N TYR A 22 -17.16 9.05 -12.93
CA TYR A 22 -16.97 8.31 -11.68
C TYR A 22 -15.58 7.69 -11.54
N GLN A 23 -14.96 7.25 -12.65
CA GLN A 23 -13.57 6.79 -12.63
C GLN A 23 -12.60 7.90 -12.21
N LYS A 24 -12.76 9.12 -12.74
CA LYS A 24 -11.95 10.28 -12.33
C LYS A 24 -12.16 10.63 -10.85
N ASP A 25 -13.40 10.57 -10.38
CA ASP A 25 -13.70 10.82 -8.97
C ASP A 25 -13.10 9.73 -8.07
N GLN A 26 -13.12 8.47 -8.51
CA GLN A 26 -12.46 7.38 -7.81
C GLN A 26 -10.95 7.59 -7.70
N GLU A 27 -10.29 7.99 -8.79
CA GLU A 27 -8.86 8.35 -8.79
C GLU A 27 -8.56 9.49 -7.80
N LYS A 28 -9.39 10.54 -7.80
CA LYS A 28 -9.25 11.66 -6.88
C LYS A 28 -9.43 11.25 -5.43
N ILE A 29 -10.44 10.44 -5.13
CA ILE A 29 -10.69 9.90 -3.79
C ILE A 29 -9.50 9.05 -3.35
N GLU A 30 -8.96 8.21 -4.22
CA GLU A 30 -7.80 7.37 -3.90
C GLU A 30 -6.56 8.20 -3.64
N HIS A 31 -6.33 9.27 -4.41
CA HIS A 31 -5.26 10.22 -4.14
C HIS A 31 -5.40 10.87 -2.75
N LEU A 32 -6.60 11.35 -2.41
CA LEU A 32 -6.89 11.95 -1.11
C LEU A 32 -6.73 10.95 0.05
N LYS A 33 -7.21 9.71 -0.11
CA LYS A 33 -7.00 8.63 0.85
C LYS A 33 -5.52 8.41 1.11
N ASN A 34 -4.70 8.35 0.06
CA ASN A 34 -3.26 8.18 0.19
C ASN A 34 -2.58 9.36 0.89
N GLN A 35 -3.02 10.60 0.64
CA GLN A 35 -2.53 11.77 1.38
C GLN A 35 -2.84 11.68 2.88
N VAL A 36 -4.09 11.36 3.23
CA VAL A 36 -4.50 11.19 4.63
C VAL A 36 -3.74 10.04 5.29
N LEU A 37 -3.58 8.92 4.59
CA LEU A 37 -2.81 7.77 5.06
C LEU A 37 -1.37 8.15 5.42
N ASN A 38 -0.72 8.93 4.56
CA ASN A 38 0.65 9.40 4.78
C ASN A 38 0.74 10.32 6.00
N ARG A 39 -0.15 11.30 6.12
CA ARG A 39 -0.19 12.24 7.25
C ARG A 39 -0.48 11.49 8.56
N LEU A 40 -1.50 10.64 8.56
CA LEU A 40 -1.88 9.84 9.72
C LEU A 40 -0.74 8.91 10.18
N ALA A 41 -0.07 8.24 9.25
CA ALA A 41 1.07 7.39 9.59
C ALA A 41 2.21 8.21 10.23
N SER A 42 2.53 9.40 9.70
CA SER A 42 3.52 10.30 10.31
C SER A 42 3.11 10.70 11.71
N THR A 43 1.88 11.18 11.90
CA THR A 43 1.36 11.59 13.20
C THR A 43 1.39 10.45 14.21
N ILE A 44 1.06 9.23 13.80
CA ILE A 44 1.15 8.06 14.67
C ILE A 44 2.60 7.78 15.07
N VAL A 45 3.56 7.87 14.17
CA VAL A 45 4.98 7.67 14.49
C VAL A 45 5.45 8.74 15.48
N ASP A 46 5.18 10.01 15.20
CA ASP A 46 5.57 11.12 16.07
C ASP A 46 4.95 10.96 17.47
N TRP A 47 3.65 10.67 17.53
CA TRP A 47 2.95 10.35 18.78
C TRP A 47 3.56 9.16 19.51
N SER A 48 4.00 8.13 18.79
CA SER A 48 4.63 6.94 19.40
C SER A 48 5.97 7.27 20.02
N HIS A 49 6.79 8.10 19.36
CA HIS A 49 8.10 8.52 19.87
C HIS A 49 7.99 9.45 21.08
N ILE A 50 6.86 10.15 21.23
CA ILE A 50 6.55 10.96 22.42
C ILE A 50 6.02 10.07 23.57
N LYS A 51 5.17 9.10 23.25
CA LYS A 51 4.44 8.31 24.26
C LYS A 51 5.26 7.16 24.86
N PHE A 52 6.13 6.54 24.09
CA PHE A 52 6.86 5.34 24.48
C PHE A 52 8.36 5.61 24.60
N GLU A 53 9.04 4.82 25.41
CA GLU A 53 10.50 4.84 25.48
C GLU A 53 11.11 4.22 24.21
N GLN A 54 12.24 4.78 23.77
CA GLN A 54 12.98 4.25 22.65
C GLN A 54 13.43 2.80 22.96
N PRO A 55 13.10 1.82 22.10
CA PRO A 55 13.54 0.45 22.32
C PRO A 55 15.06 0.33 22.18
N ARG A 56 15.64 -0.60 22.92
CA ARG A 56 17.05 -1.00 22.74
C ARG A 56 17.21 -1.66 21.37
N ASN A 57 18.43 -1.61 20.81
CA ASN A 57 18.76 -2.25 19.53
C ASN A 57 18.84 -3.79 19.64
N ASN A 58 17.71 -4.43 19.92
CA ASN A 58 17.51 -5.87 19.86
C ASN A 58 16.06 -6.18 19.50
N GLU A 59 15.85 -7.33 18.88
CA GLU A 59 14.55 -7.72 18.34
C GLU A 59 13.43 -7.72 19.39
N ARG A 60 13.71 -8.28 20.58
CA ARG A 60 12.73 -8.37 21.66
C ARG A 60 12.24 -6.99 22.11
N SER A 61 13.16 -6.03 22.30
CA SER A 61 12.80 -4.68 22.72
C SER A 61 11.99 -3.94 21.66
N VAL A 62 12.36 -4.10 20.38
CA VAL A 62 11.61 -3.51 19.25
C VAL A 62 10.22 -4.12 19.14
N GLN A 63 10.09 -5.44 19.34
CA GLN A 63 8.80 -6.14 19.30
C GLN A 63 7.88 -5.71 20.44
N ILE A 64 8.41 -5.52 21.66
CA ILE A 64 7.65 -5.01 22.80
C ILE A 64 7.12 -3.61 22.49
N TYR A 65 7.99 -2.70 22.04
CA TYR A 65 7.60 -1.35 21.61
C TYR A 65 6.50 -1.36 20.55
N ALA A 66 6.67 -2.15 19.49
CA ALA A 66 5.69 -2.24 18.41
C ALA A 66 4.34 -2.81 18.90
N SER A 67 4.37 -3.78 19.80
CA SER A 67 3.18 -4.40 20.39
C SER A 67 2.41 -3.40 21.25
N SER A 68 3.10 -2.70 22.16
CA SER A 68 2.50 -1.68 23.02
C SER A 68 1.93 -0.51 22.22
N ARG A 69 2.64 -0.06 21.16
CA ARG A 69 2.11 0.95 20.24
C ARG A 69 0.82 0.48 19.57
N ASN A 70 0.82 -0.72 19.01
CA ASN A 70 -0.35 -1.25 18.30
C ASN A 70 -1.55 -1.44 19.22
N GLU A 71 -1.31 -1.88 20.47
CA GLU A 71 -2.35 -1.98 21.49
C GLU A 71 -2.93 -0.60 21.84
N ALA A 72 -2.10 0.39 22.09
CA ALA A 72 -2.55 1.75 22.36
C ALA A 72 -3.34 2.36 21.17
N LEU A 73 -2.95 2.03 19.93
CA LEU A 73 -3.69 2.44 18.74
C LEU A 73 -5.05 1.74 18.60
N ARG A 74 -5.17 0.47 19.03
CA ARG A 74 -6.48 -0.21 19.08
C ARG A 74 -7.46 0.47 20.04
N PHE A 75 -6.95 1.02 21.15
CA PHE A 75 -7.78 1.78 22.09
C PHE A 75 -8.12 3.18 21.58
N LEU A 76 -7.18 3.84 20.88
CA LEU A 76 -7.40 5.19 20.35
C LEU A 76 -8.29 5.21 19.10
N LEU A 77 -8.18 4.19 18.26
CA LEU A 77 -8.84 4.10 16.96
C LEU A 77 -9.69 2.83 16.91
N ASN A 78 -11.01 2.99 17.06
CA ASN A 78 -11.96 1.89 16.86
C ASN A 78 -11.77 1.30 15.45
N GLY A 79 -11.44 0.02 15.35
CA GLY A 79 -11.21 -0.67 14.07
C GLY A 79 -9.79 -0.56 13.51
N TYR A 80 -8.80 -0.13 14.28
CA TYR A 80 -7.39 -0.05 13.85
C TYR A 80 -6.85 -1.34 13.20
N THR A 81 -7.33 -2.50 13.65
CA THR A 81 -6.95 -3.83 13.12
C THR A 81 -7.26 -4.03 11.64
N VAL A 82 -8.05 -3.15 11.01
CA VAL A 82 -8.56 -3.33 9.63
C VAL A 82 -7.67 -2.67 8.57
N HIS A 83 -6.71 -1.81 8.93
CA HIS A 83 -5.96 -1.01 7.94
C HIS A 83 -4.53 -1.50 7.69
N ASN A 84 -4.40 -2.55 6.86
CA ASN A 84 -3.11 -3.09 6.41
C ASN A 84 -2.18 -2.03 5.78
N SER A 85 -2.71 -1.13 4.96
CA SER A 85 -1.93 -0.07 4.31
C SER A 85 -1.35 0.92 5.33
N LEU A 86 -2.09 1.23 6.40
CA LEU A 86 -1.63 2.12 7.47
C LEU A 86 -0.51 1.46 8.28
N HIS A 87 -0.68 0.19 8.65
CA HIS A 87 0.35 -0.58 9.32
C HIS A 87 1.66 -0.65 8.52
N LYS A 88 1.59 -0.95 7.22
CA LYS A 88 2.76 -0.96 6.32
C LYS A 88 3.45 0.41 6.30
N LYS A 89 2.67 1.50 6.24
CA LYS A 89 3.21 2.86 6.21
C LYS A 89 3.91 3.24 7.52
N ILE A 90 3.29 2.95 8.67
CA ILE A 90 3.88 3.17 9.99
C ILE A 90 5.20 2.40 10.10
N LYS A 91 5.23 1.11 9.76
CA LYS A 91 6.45 0.29 9.80
C LYS A 91 7.57 0.84 8.90
N LYS A 92 7.21 1.41 7.74
CA LYS A 92 8.19 2.02 6.83
C LYS A 92 8.81 3.29 7.43
N LEU A 93 7.98 4.15 8.03
CA LEU A 93 8.38 5.46 8.55
C LEU A 93 9.07 5.38 9.92
N ASP A 94 8.64 4.45 10.77
CA ASP A 94 9.15 4.33 12.14
C ASP A 94 10.59 3.80 12.15
N LYS A 95 11.53 4.64 12.58
CA LYS A 95 12.94 4.27 12.72
C LYS A 95 13.19 3.37 13.93
N TRP A 96 12.41 3.52 15.02
CA TRP A 96 12.55 2.71 16.23
C TRP A 96 11.98 1.30 16.05
N GLY A 97 11.05 1.14 15.10
CA GLY A 97 10.50 -0.16 14.70
C GLY A 97 11.46 -1.03 13.88
N LYS A 98 12.72 -0.62 13.68
CA LYS A 98 13.74 -1.33 12.92
C LYS A 98 14.92 -1.62 13.82
N ILE A 99 15.46 -2.83 13.72
CA ILE A 99 16.77 -3.15 14.30
C ILE A 99 17.79 -2.42 13.42
N SER A 100 18.62 -1.56 14.02
CA SER A 100 19.70 -0.92 13.27
C SER A 100 20.77 -1.98 13.02
N VAL A 101 20.66 -2.64 11.87
CA VAL A 101 21.78 -3.29 11.23
C VAL A 101 22.65 -2.13 10.75
N LEU A 102 23.85 -2.02 11.30
CA LEU A 102 24.84 -1.05 10.85
C LEU A 102 24.96 -1.15 9.32
N GLU A 103 25.09 0.01 8.68
CA GLU A 103 25.15 0.21 7.23
C GLU A 103 25.93 -0.89 6.50
N ASP A 104 25.22 -1.66 5.69
CA ASP A 104 25.76 -2.18 4.44
C ASP A 104 24.68 -2.00 3.37
N ASP A 105 24.99 -1.14 2.41
CA ASP A 105 24.22 -0.91 1.20
C ASP A 105 24.04 -2.24 0.45
N GLN A 106 22.84 -2.81 0.53
CA GLN A 106 22.14 -3.43 -0.61
C GLN A 106 20.76 -3.93 -0.16
N THR A 107 19.73 -3.15 -0.47
CA THR A 107 18.37 -3.66 -0.64
C THR A 107 18.34 -4.64 -1.82
N VAL A 108 18.57 -5.93 -1.55
CA VAL A 108 18.02 -6.99 -2.39
C VAL A 108 16.66 -7.37 -1.80
N VAL A 109 15.61 -6.75 -2.33
CA VAL A 109 14.25 -7.27 -2.19
C VAL A 109 14.21 -8.55 -3.03
N ALA A 110 14.46 -9.69 -2.40
CA ALA A 110 14.18 -10.99 -3.01
C ALA A 110 12.67 -11.19 -3.07
N GLY A 111 12.06 -10.77 -4.18
CA GLY A 111 10.83 -11.38 -4.67
C GLY A 111 11.20 -12.71 -5.31
N ILE A 112 11.04 -13.80 -4.57
CA ILE A 112 11.04 -15.14 -5.16
C ILE A 112 9.59 -15.38 -5.59
N CYS A 113 9.32 -15.10 -6.87
CA CYS A 113 8.27 -15.80 -7.58
C CYS A 113 8.94 -17.04 -8.16
N ASP A 114 8.74 -18.20 -7.53
CA ASP A 114 9.04 -19.48 -8.16
C ASP A 114 7.98 -19.74 -9.24
N GLU A 115 8.23 -19.27 -10.45
CA GLU A 115 7.60 -19.84 -11.65
C GLU A 115 8.60 -20.78 -12.29
N ALA A 116 8.41 -22.06 -11.95
CA ALA A 116 9.11 -23.18 -12.54
C ALA A 116 8.86 -23.25 -14.06
N ASN A 117 9.95 -23.59 -14.77
CA ASN A 117 10.00 -24.19 -16.09
C ASN A 117 9.43 -23.39 -17.27
N ASN A 118 10.34 -22.82 -18.06
CA ASN A 118 10.33 -23.00 -19.52
C ASN A 118 11.76 -23.00 -20.05
N ASN A 119 12.37 -24.20 -20.09
CA ASN A 119 13.46 -24.48 -21.02
C ASN A 119 12.86 -24.56 -22.42
N ILE A 120 13.13 -23.56 -23.26
CA ILE A 120 13.16 -23.75 -24.70
C ILE A 120 14.47 -23.14 -25.18
N ASP A 121 15.41 -24.04 -25.44
CA ASP A 121 16.70 -23.74 -26.06
C ASP A 121 16.49 -23.08 -27.42
N ALA A 122 17.27 -22.03 -27.64
CA ALA A 122 17.48 -21.44 -28.94
C ALA A 122 18.43 -22.34 -29.76
N ASN A 123 17.98 -22.83 -30.92
CA ASN A 123 18.74 -22.78 -32.17
C ASN A 123 17.94 -23.34 -33.37
N ASP A 124 18.30 -22.80 -34.54
CA ASP A 124 18.03 -23.26 -35.91
C ASP A 124 16.58 -23.16 -36.43
N ASP A 125 16.26 -22.18 -37.30
CA ASP A 125 16.66 -22.19 -38.71
C ASP A 125 16.02 -21.01 -39.47
N CYS A 126 16.84 -20.35 -40.29
CA CYS A 126 16.40 -19.46 -41.35
C CYS A 126 15.95 -20.27 -42.56
N VAL A 127 14.70 -20.15 -43.04
CA VAL A 127 14.40 -20.28 -44.47
C VAL A 127 13.20 -19.39 -44.85
N LEU A 128 13.48 -18.50 -45.82
CA LEU A 128 12.64 -17.73 -46.77
C LEU A 128 11.14 -17.55 -46.51
#